data_AF-A0A2J4Z9G7-F1
#
_entry.id   AF-A0A2J4Z9G7-F1
#
_cell.length_a   1.000
_cell.length_b   1.000
_cell.length_c   1.000
_cell.angle_alpha   90.00
_cell.angle_beta   90.00
_cell.angle_gamma   90.00
#
_symmetry.space_group_name_H-M   'P 1'
#
loop_
_entity.id
_entity.type
_entity.pdbx_description
1 polymer ?
#
loop_
_entity_poly.entity_id
_entity_poly.type
_entity_poly.pdbx_seq_one_letter_code
_entity_poly.pdbx_strand_id
1 'polypeptide(L)'
;MKTLRTLLIGIPLSCFTLNTLAAATWVDNRYAHTTASEKNQYKIGLGHIFDNGAGVLASAMYDLGQDFNQMKSSFQEFEGWYPIPLNEKWTLTPGGLTDIDSKGTKLAPYISLDYKISKSLSFSSRYRYNHMT
;
A
#
# COMPACT_ATOMS: atom_id res chain seq x y z
N MET A 1 21.80 33.43 -2.38
CA MET A 1 20.63 32.84 -1.68
C MET A 1 19.92 31.74 -2.48
N LYS A 2 19.73 31.84 -3.80
CA LYS A 2 19.06 30.80 -4.61
C LYS A 2 19.83 29.47 -4.65
N THR A 3 21.14 29.50 -4.88
CA THR A 3 22.01 28.32 -4.94
C THR A 3 22.07 27.54 -3.63
N LEU A 4 22.06 28.24 -2.49
CA LEU A 4 22.05 27.63 -1.17
C LEU A 4 20.72 26.90 -0.88
N ARG A 5 19.59 27.46 -1.33
CA ARG A 5 18.27 26.79 -1.26
C ARG A 5 18.20 25.59 -2.20
N THR A 6 18.77 25.69 -3.40
CA THR A 6 18.85 24.57 -4.35
C THR A 6 19.70 23.42 -3.79
N LEU A 7 20.81 23.70 -3.10
CA LEU A 7 21.58 22.67 -2.41
C LEU A 7 20.82 22.09 -1.19
N LEU A 8 20.22 22.94 -0.36
CA LEU A 8 19.49 22.52 0.85
C LEU A 8 18.26 21.66 0.54
N ILE A 9 17.63 21.84 -0.63
CA ILE A 9 16.49 21.04 -1.07
C ILE A 9 16.97 19.87 -1.95
N GLY A 10 17.88 20.14 -2.88
CA GLY A 10 18.38 19.16 -3.85
C GLY A 10 19.23 18.05 -3.24
N ILE A 11 20.01 18.33 -2.18
CA ILE A 11 20.85 17.31 -1.54
C ILE A 11 19.98 16.28 -0.79
N PRO A 12 19.03 16.66 0.09
CA PRO A 12 18.09 15.71 0.67
C PRO A 12 17.30 14.94 -0.39
N LEU A 13 16.79 15.62 -1.43
CA LEU A 13 16.10 14.97 -2.56
C LEU A 13 17.00 13.98 -3.30
N SER A 14 18.28 14.27 -3.49
CA SER A 14 19.24 13.35 -4.11
C SER A 14 19.61 12.16 -3.22
N CYS A 15 19.61 12.34 -1.89
CA CYS A 15 19.75 11.24 -0.94
C CYS A 15 18.57 10.25 -0.96
N PHE A 16 17.40 10.67 -1.48
CA PHE A 16 16.27 9.77 -1.76
C PHE A 16 16.37 9.04 -3.11
N THR A 17 17.34 9.36 -3.98
CA THR A 17 17.32 8.86 -5.37
C THR A 17 18.17 7.62 -5.67
N LEU A 18 19.02 7.09 -4.77
CA LEU A 18 19.99 6.04 -5.16
C LEU A 18 20.22 4.91 -4.14
N ASN A 19 19.18 4.42 -3.48
CA ASN A 19 19.17 3.06 -2.93
C ASN A 19 17.85 2.37 -3.26
N THR A 20 17.63 2.03 -4.53
CA THR A 20 16.81 0.84 -4.86
C THR A 20 17.65 -0.38 -4.52
N LEU A 21 17.84 -0.61 -3.23
CA LEU A 21 18.27 -1.90 -2.71
C LEU A 21 16.95 -2.55 -2.26
N ALA A 22 16.49 -3.48 -3.11
CA ALA A 22 15.18 -4.09 -3.00
C ALA A 22 15.23 -5.19 -1.94
N ALA A 23 14.41 -5.08 -0.89
CA ALA A 23 14.16 -6.23 -0.02
C ALA A 23 13.25 -7.23 -0.77
N ALA A 24 12.18 -6.74 -1.42
CA ALA A 24 11.34 -7.53 -2.31
C ALA A 24 10.51 -6.64 -3.25
N THR A 25 10.38 -7.06 -4.51
CA THR A 25 9.39 -6.54 -5.47
C THR A 25 8.49 -7.69 -5.89
N TRP A 26 7.19 -7.46 -5.97
CA TRP A 26 6.24 -8.50 -6.38
C TRP A 26 5.12 -7.95 -7.24
N VAL A 27 4.51 -8.86 -7.99
CA VAL A 27 3.24 -8.65 -8.69
C VAL A 27 2.19 -9.53 -8.03
N ASP A 28 1.12 -8.93 -7.55
CA ASP A 28 -0.06 -9.60 -7.00
C ASP A 28 -1.11 -9.71 -8.11
N ASN A 29 -1.53 -10.94 -8.45
CA ASN A 29 -2.64 -11.20 -9.34
C ASN A 29 -3.67 -12.05 -8.60
N ARG A 30 -4.90 -11.56 -8.49
CA ARG A 30 -5.94 -12.24 -7.71
C ARG A 30 -7.28 -12.20 -8.42
N TYR A 31 -7.89 -13.38 -8.53
CA TYR A 31 -9.30 -13.52 -8.86
C TYR A 31 -10.10 -13.82 -7.58
N ALA A 32 -11.29 -13.23 -7.48
CA ALA A 32 -12.23 -13.51 -6.40
C ALA A 32 -13.66 -13.58 -6.95
N HIS A 33 -14.39 -14.62 -6.54
CA HIS A 33 -15.83 -14.74 -6.76
C HIS A 33 -16.56 -14.51 -5.42
N THR A 34 -17.45 -13.53 -5.38
CA THR A 34 -18.28 -13.21 -4.21
C THR A 34 -19.68 -13.77 -4.41
N THR A 35 -19.98 -14.91 -3.78
CA THR A 35 -21.25 -15.63 -3.94
C THR A 35 -22.48 -14.79 -3.58
N ALA A 36 -22.46 -14.08 -2.45
CA ALA A 36 -23.63 -13.29 -2.02
C ALA A 36 -24.06 -12.18 -3.00
N SER A 37 -23.16 -11.68 -3.84
CA SER A 37 -23.47 -10.67 -4.88
C SER A 37 -23.35 -11.22 -6.30
N GLU A 38 -22.99 -12.50 -6.44
CA GLU A 38 -22.65 -13.16 -7.70
C GLU A 38 -21.70 -12.32 -8.55
N LYS A 39 -20.63 -11.80 -7.93
CA LYS A 39 -19.67 -10.91 -8.59
C LYS A 39 -18.30 -11.52 -8.73
N ASN A 40 -17.75 -11.41 -9.93
CA ASN A 40 -16.37 -11.77 -10.25
C ASN A 40 -15.50 -10.52 -10.26
N GLN A 41 -14.37 -10.60 -9.57
CA GLN A 41 -13.44 -9.48 -9.43
C GLN A 41 -12.02 -9.92 -9.71
N TYR A 42 -11.30 -9.10 -10.46
CA TYR A 42 -9.86 -9.28 -10.72
C TYR A 42 -9.07 -8.13 -10.14
N LYS A 43 -7.98 -8.43 -9.44
CA LYS A 43 -6.99 -7.47 -8.95
C LYS A 43 -5.65 -7.76 -9.59
N ILE A 44 -4.98 -6.71 -10.03
CA ILE A 44 -3.54 -6.72 -10.33
C ILE A 44 -2.87 -5.62 -9.52
N GLY A 45 -1.74 -5.92 -8.89
CA GLY A 45 -0.98 -4.97 -8.10
C GLY A 45 0.52 -5.14 -8.26
N LEU A 46 1.25 -4.05 -8.14
CA LEU A 46 2.70 -4.01 -8.04
C LEU A 46 3.06 -3.48 -6.66
N GLY A 47 3.86 -4.24 -5.92
CA GLY A 47 4.35 -3.85 -4.61
C GLY A 47 5.86 -3.87 -4.53
N HIS A 48 6.40 -3.01 -3.66
CA HIS A 48 7.82 -2.95 -3.35
C HIS A 48 8.01 -2.71 -1.86
N ILE A 49 8.93 -3.45 -1.25
CA ILE A 49 9.44 -3.18 0.11
C ILE A 49 10.92 -2.85 0.00
N PHE A 50 11.28 -1.71 0.54
CA PHE A 50 12.65 -1.23 0.65
C PHE A 50 13.35 -1.90 1.85
N ASP A 51 14.68 -1.90 1.88
CA ASP A 51 15.47 -2.51 2.98
C ASP A 51 15.18 -1.92 4.37
N ASN A 52 14.73 -0.67 4.44
CA ASN A 52 14.30 -0.04 5.69
C ASN A 52 12.89 -0.49 6.15
N GLY A 53 12.27 -1.42 5.43
CA GLY A 53 10.93 -1.95 5.68
C GLY A 53 9.79 -1.09 5.14
N ALA A 54 10.07 0.12 4.65
CA ALA A 54 9.06 0.94 3.98
C ALA A 54 8.46 0.17 2.81
N GLY A 55 7.15 0.29 2.62
CA GLY A 55 6.44 -0.41 1.56
C GLY A 55 5.54 0.52 0.78
N VAL A 56 5.43 0.22 -0.51
CA VAL A 56 4.47 0.85 -1.42
C VAL A 56 3.74 -0.22 -2.22
N LEU A 57 2.47 0.01 -2.50
CA LEU A 57 1.62 -0.83 -3.34
C LEU A 57 0.79 0.08 -4.25
N ALA A 58 0.80 -0.24 -5.55
CA ALA A 58 -0.15 0.32 -6.50
C ALA A 58 -0.95 -0.84 -7.09
N SER A 59 -2.28 -0.78 -7.04
CA SER A 59 -3.12 -1.84 -7.58
C SER A 59 -4.36 -1.32 -8.28
N ALA A 60 -4.82 -2.08 -9.26
CA ALA A 60 -6.04 -1.83 -10.00
C ALA A 60 -6.98 -3.01 -9.82
N MET A 61 -8.25 -2.70 -9.60
CA MET A 61 -9.30 -3.69 -9.42
C MET A 61 -10.35 -3.54 -10.52
N TYR A 62 -10.77 -4.67 -11.08
CA TYR A 62 -11.71 -4.77 -12.19
C TYR A 62 -12.90 -5.64 -11.82
N ASP A 63 -14.09 -5.17 -12.15
CA ASP A 63 -15.34 -5.93 -12.08
C ASP A 63 -15.51 -6.66 -13.40
N LEU A 64 -15.60 -8.00 -13.35
CA LEU A 64 -15.74 -8.85 -14.53
C LEU A 64 -17.21 -9.13 -14.89
N GLY A 65 -18.17 -8.68 -14.07
CA GLY A 65 -19.58 -9.03 -14.21
C GLY A 65 -19.88 -10.45 -13.73
N GLN A 66 -21.16 -10.84 -13.74
CA GLN A 66 -21.58 -12.17 -13.27
C GLN A 66 -21.11 -13.30 -14.22
N ASP A 67 -21.17 -13.03 -15.53
CA ASP A 67 -20.83 -14.01 -16.58
C ASP A 67 -19.54 -13.66 -17.35
N PHE A 68 -18.59 -12.95 -16.71
CA PHE A 68 -17.35 -12.49 -17.36
C PHE A 68 -17.58 -11.63 -18.61
N ASN A 69 -18.71 -10.94 -18.66
CA ASN A 69 -19.15 -10.17 -19.82
C ASN A 69 -18.58 -8.75 -19.88
N GLN A 70 -17.81 -8.33 -18.88
CA GLN A 70 -17.18 -7.02 -18.81
C GLN A 70 -15.78 -7.09 -18.19
N MET A 71 -15.02 -5.99 -18.31
CA MET A 71 -13.80 -5.76 -17.55
C MET A 71 -13.75 -4.28 -17.15
N LYS A 72 -14.64 -3.92 -16.23
CA LYS A 72 -14.84 -2.51 -15.84
C LYS A 72 -13.91 -2.15 -14.69
N SER A 73 -13.13 -1.09 -14.85
CA SER A 73 -12.33 -0.54 -13.75
C SER A 73 -13.24 -0.19 -12.57
N SER A 74 -12.96 -0.80 -11.41
CA SER A 74 -13.68 -0.54 -10.16
C SER A 74 -13.01 0.61 -9.42
N PHE A 75 -11.77 0.42 -8.97
CA PHE A 75 -10.97 1.45 -8.31
C PHE A 75 -9.48 1.13 -8.45
N GLN A 76 -8.66 2.16 -8.29
CA GLN A 76 -7.21 2.06 -8.15
C GLN A 76 -6.84 2.36 -6.70
N GLU A 77 -6.04 1.50 -6.08
CA GLU A 77 -5.57 1.64 -4.69
C GLU A 77 -4.07 1.91 -4.69
N PHE A 78 -3.67 2.99 -4.03
CA PHE A 78 -2.27 3.30 -3.74
C PHE A 78 -2.07 3.26 -2.23
N GLU A 79 -1.23 2.38 -1.73
CA GLU A 79 -0.93 2.21 -0.31
C GLU A 79 0.56 2.43 -0.04
N GLY A 80 0.86 3.06 1.08
CA GLY A 80 2.23 3.21 1.58
C GLY A 80 2.28 3.06 3.09
N TRP A 81 3.36 2.47 3.60
CA TRP A 81 3.57 2.26 5.03
C TRP A 81 5.05 2.29 5.41
N TYR A 82 5.32 2.54 6.69
CA TYR A 82 6.67 2.55 7.24
C TYR A 82 6.68 1.84 8.61
N PRO A 83 7.30 0.66 8.74
CA PRO A 83 7.40 -0.04 10.02
C PRO A 83 8.45 0.63 10.90
N ILE A 84 8.09 0.91 12.16
CA ILE A 84 8.96 1.47 13.19
C ILE A 84 9.14 0.39 14.27
N PRO A 85 10.26 -0.34 14.29
CA PRO A 85 10.53 -1.31 15.34
C PRO A 85 10.64 -0.59 16.69
N LEU A 86 9.77 -0.93 17.63
CA LEU A 86 9.83 -0.40 19.00
C LEU A 86 10.79 -1.25 19.86
N ASN A 87 10.88 -2.55 19.57
CA ASN A 87 11.83 -3.51 20.12
C ASN A 87 11.85 -4.77 19.24
N GLU A 88 12.48 -5.85 19.71
CA GLU A 88 12.60 -7.13 18.97
C GLU A 88 11.26 -7.81 18.63
N LYS A 89 10.19 -7.49 19.37
CA LYS A 89 8.87 -8.12 19.20
C LYS A 89 7.79 -7.17 18.69
N TRP A 90 7.88 -5.89 19.02
CA TRP A 90 6.85 -4.90 18.71
C TRP A 90 7.27 -3.98 17.56
N THR A 91 6.38 -3.78 16.61
CA THR A 91 6.54 -2.83 15.51
C THR A 91 5.29 -1.96 15.41
N LEU A 92 5.48 -0.65 15.29
CA LEU A 92 4.42 0.31 15.02
C LEU A 92 4.51 0.75 13.57
N THR A 93 3.44 0.58 12.80
CA THR A 93 3.44 0.81 11.36
C THR A 93 2.41 1.89 11.01
N PRO A 94 2.80 3.18 10.97
CA PRO A 94 2.02 4.20 10.28
C PRO A 94 1.97 3.91 8.79
N GLY A 95 0.81 4.16 8.20
CA GLY A 95 0.62 4.07 6.76
C GLY A 95 -0.67 4.73 6.32
N GLY A 96 -1.00 4.55 5.06
CA GLY A 96 -2.23 5.04 4.50
C GLY A 96 -2.45 4.51 3.10
N LEU A 97 -3.71 4.47 2.70
CA LEU A 97 -4.07 4.17 1.33
C LEU A 97 -5.01 5.21 0.75
N THR A 98 -4.99 5.31 -0.57
CA THR A 98 -5.91 6.12 -1.36
C THR A 98 -6.58 5.25 -2.39
N ASP A 99 -7.91 5.22 -2.37
CA ASP A 99 -8.69 4.57 -3.43
C ASP A 99 -9.29 5.64 -4.35
N ILE A 100 -9.05 5.50 -5.65
CA ILE A 100 -9.58 6.40 -6.68
C ILE A 100 -10.54 5.59 -7.54
N ASP A 101 -11.80 6.02 -7.57
CA ASP A 101 -12.83 5.45 -8.41
C ASP A 101 -13.57 6.54 -9.21
N SER A 102 -14.59 6.14 -9.97
CA SER A 102 -15.39 7.09 -10.76
C SER A 102 -16.25 8.04 -9.92
N LYS A 103 -16.39 7.81 -8.61
CA LYS A 103 -17.24 8.57 -7.68
C LYS A 103 -16.44 9.54 -6.80
N GLY A 104 -15.13 9.31 -6.63
CA GLY A 104 -14.26 10.21 -5.90
C GLY A 104 -12.97 9.56 -5.44
N THR A 105 -12.33 10.20 -4.47
CA THR A 105 -11.09 9.73 -3.87
C THR A 105 -11.32 9.47 -2.38
N LYS A 106 -10.96 8.28 -1.90
CA LYS A 106 -10.96 7.93 -0.48
C LYS A 106 -9.55 8.09 0.06
N LEU A 107 -9.39 8.86 1.13
CA LEU A 107 -8.15 8.93 1.90
C LEU A 107 -8.30 8.11 3.17
N ALA A 108 -7.39 7.17 3.39
CA ALA A 108 -7.48 6.22 4.48
C ALA A 108 -6.16 6.04 5.24
N PRO A 109 -5.73 7.04 6.05
CA PRO A 109 -4.59 6.89 6.95
C PRO A 109 -4.88 5.82 8.02
N TYR A 110 -3.84 5.11 8.42
CA TYR A 110 -3.92 4.10 9.45
C TYR A 110 -2.66 4.03 10.31
N ILE A 111 -2.82 3.36 11.45
CA ILE A 111 -1.71 2.92 12.29
C ILE A 111 -1.93 1.46 12.66
N SER A 112 -0.88 0.65 12.53
CA SER A 112 -0.89 -0.75 12.93
C SER A 112 0.11 -0.99 14.05
N LEU A 113 -0.22 -1.90 14.96
CA LEU A 113 0.66 -2.39 16.00
C LEU A 113 0.80 -3.90 15.83
N ASP A 114 2.03 -4.33 15.53
CA ASP A 114 2.40 -5.69 15.21
C ASP A 114 3.21 -6.30 16.36
N TYR A 115 2.85 -7.51 16.78
CA TYR A 115 3.54 -8.28 17.81
C TYR A 115 4.00 -9.64 17.28
N LYS A 116 5.30 -9.90 17.34
CA LYS A 116 5.91 -11.17 16.95
C LYS A 116 5.90 -12.15 18.13
N ILE A 117 5.05 -13.17 18.05
CA ILE A 117 4.96 -14.23 19.06
C ILE A 117 6.12 -15.23 18.89
N SER A 118 6.43 -15.60 17.64
CA SER A 118 7.54 -16.48 17.28
C SER A 118 8.09 -16.14 15.89
N LYS A 119 9.03 -16.93 15.36
CA LYS A 119 9.51 -16.76 13.97
C LYS A 119 8.41 -17.02 12.92
N SER A 120 7.39 -17.80 13.25
CA SER A 120 6.32 -18.23 12.34
C SER A 120 4.94 -17.68 12.68
N LEU A 121 4.79 -17.03 13.84
CA LEU A 121 3.51 -16.53 14.33
C LEU A 121 3.62 -15.07 14.78
N SER A 122 2.73 -14.23 14.25
CA SER A 122 2.58 -12.84 14.61
C SER A 122 1.11 -12.47 14.78
N PHE A 123 0.87 -11.45 15.58
CA PHE A 123 -0.42 -10.79 15.75
C PHE A 123 -0.31 -9.34 15.27
N SER A 124 -1.37 -8.82 14.64
CA SER A 124 -1.41 -7.44 14.18
C SER A 124 -2.79 -6.84 14.49
N SER A 125 -2.80 -5.60 14.94
CA SER A 125 -4.01 -4.78 15.09
C SER A 125 -3.84 -3.49 14.33
N ARG A 126 -4.84 -3.09 13.54
CA ARG A 126 -4.82 -1.87 12.72
C ARG A 126 -6.06 -1.03 12.93
N TYR A 127 -5.86 0.25 13.21
CA TYR A 127 -6.90 1.26 13.15
C TYR A 127 -6.75 2.10 11.88
N ARG A 128 -7.81 2.19 11.07
CA ARG A 128 -7.84 2.96 9.82
C ARG A 128 -9.04 3.90 9.81
N TYR A 129 -8.79 5.18 9.56
CA TYR A 129 -9.84 6.18 9.39
C TYR A 129 -10.11 6.35 7.90
N ASN A 130 -11.32 6.01 7.43
CA ASN A 130 -11.68 6.14 6.01
C ASN A 130 -12.47 7.44 5.79
N HIS A 131 -11.93 8.37 5.01
CA HIS A 131 -12.58 9.62 4.64
C HIS A 131 -12.79 9.69 3.13
N MET A 132 -14.02 9.98 2.70
CA MET A 132 -14.32 10.25 1.29
C MET A 132 -14.18 11.74 1.02
N THR A 133 -13.40 12.09 0.01
CA THR A 133 -13.17 13.46 -0.47
C THR A 133 -14.03 13.77 -1.70
#